data_AF-A0A7G5H5A0-F1
#
_entry.id   AF-A0A7G5H5A0-F1
#
_cell.length_a   1.000
_cell.length_b   1.000
_cell.length_c   1.000
_cell.angle_alpha   90.00
_cell.angle_beta   90.00
_cell.angle_gamma   90.00
#
_symmetry.space_group_name_H-M   'P 1'
#
loop_
_entity.id
_entity.type
_entity.pdbx_description
1 polymer ?
#
loop_
_entity_poly.entity_id
_entity_poly.type
_entity_poly.pdbx_seq_one_letter_code
_entity_poly.pdbx_strand_id
1 'polypeptide(L)'
;MNYPRRLSSGANNTVIVLSDTEVAKLFTGDTRSDIGSEAEKMRFANTVNDLVVKFVRLDYSDELQAEMLIMERIRPIDYRAYEIERRELWYDVFADELTQLHQAGFVHRDLKRPSDLDGLAFDNILLTEQGLRLIDVGISALKTQVGERIFEKYLDVERDELIKFRDYFLNR
;
A
#
# COMPACT_ATOMS: atom_id res chain seq x y z
N MET A 1 9.17 -18.28 13.82
CA MET A 1 8.14 -17.92 14.82
C MET A 1 6.77 -18.13 14.18
N ASN A 2 5.82 -18.77 14.86
CA ASN A 2 4.44 -18.82 14.40
C ASN A 2 3.69 -17.66 15.06
N TYR A 3 3.16 -16.73 14.26
CA TYR A 3 2.40 -15.59 14.77
C TYR A 3 0.90 -15.91 14.65
N PRO A 4 0.20 -16.24 15.74
CA PRO A 4 -1.20 -16.68 15.67
C PRO A 4 -2.15 -15.62 15.11
N ARG A 5 -1.74 -14.35 15.15
CA ARG A 5 -2.47 -13.19 14.60
C ARG A 5 -1.88 -12.68 13.28
N ARG A 6 -1.15 -13.52 12.54
CA ARG A 6 -0.56 -13.14 11.25
C ARG A 6 -1.63 -12.93 10.19
N LEU A 7 -1.53 -11.82 9.47
CA LEU A 7 -2.31 -11.56 8.26
C LEU A 7 -1.55 -11.91 7.00
N SER A 8 -0.26 -11.57 6.96
CA SER A 8 0.60 -11.76 5.79
C SER A 8 2.05 -12.03 6.21
N SER A 9 2.80 -12.68 5.34
CA SER A 9 4.23 -12.91 5.45
C SER A 9 4.86 -12.71 4.09
N GLY A 10 5.76 -11.74 3.97
CA GLY A 10 6.63 -11.57 2.80
C GLY A 10 7.99 -12.21 3.03
N ALA A 11 8.91 -12.00 2.08
CA ALA A 11 10.29 -12.47 2.18
C ALA A 11 11.05 -11.84 3.36
N ASN A 12 10.78 -10.56 3.64
CA ASN A 12 11.52 -9.78 4.64
C ASN A 12 10.69 -9.42 5.87
N ASN A 13 9.38 -9.23 5.72
CA ASN A 13 8.54 -8.64 6.76
C ASN A 13 7.28 -9.48 7.00
N THR A 14 6.81 -9.51 8.26
CA THR A 14 5.55 -10.15 8.66
C THR A 14 4.55 -9.10 9.11
N VAL A 15 3.28 -9.23 8.72
CA VAL A 15 2.21 -8.35 9.20
C VAL A 15 1.32 -9.09 10.19
N ILE A 16 1.15 -8.52 11.38
CA ILE A 16 0.34 -9.09 12.47
C ILE A 16 -0.77 -8.14 12.92
N VAL A 17 -1.87 -8.69 13.42
CA VAL A 17 -2.92 -7.92 14.09
C VAL A 17 -2.51 -7.58 15.51
N LEU A 18 -2.55 -6.29 15.86
CA LEU A 18 -2.41 -5.82 17.24
C LEU A 18 -3.78 -5.69 17.92
N SER A 19 -4.75 -5.10 17.23
CA SER A 19 -6.10 -4.85 17.74
C SER A 19 -7.16 -4.90 16.62
N ASP A 20 -8.40 -4.52 16.94
CA ASP A 20 -9.45 -4.40 15.93
C ASP A 20 -9.24 -3.23 14.95
N THR A 21 -8.38 -2.28 15.30
CA THR A 21 -8.11 -1.07 14.52
C THR A 21 -6.66 -0.97 14.04
N GLU A 22 -5.74 -1.78 14.55
CA GLU A 22 -4.30 -1.66 14.27
C GLU A 22 -3.67 -2.99 13.82
N VAL A 23 -2.73 -2.87 12.88
CA VAL A 23 -1.79 -3.94 12.47
C VAL A 23 -0.36 -3.42 12.56
N ALA A 24 0.60 -4.35 12.71
CA ALA A 24 2.02 -4.04 12.71
C ALA A 24 2.73 -4.80 11.59
N LYS A 25 3.52 -4.10 10.79
CA LYS A 25 4.56 -4.70 9.94
C LYS A 25 5.83 -4.78 10.77
N LEU A 26 6.33 -6.00 10.96
CA LEU A 26 7.50 -6.31 11.79
C LEU A 26 8.76 -6.21 10.95
N PHE A 27 9.72 -5.45 11.46
CA PHE A 27 11.06 -5.26 10.91
C PHE A 27 12.06 -5.91 11.87
N THR A 28 12.70 -6.98 11.42
CA THR A 28 13.72 -7.73 12.18
C THR A 28 15.06 -7.70 11.46
N GLY A 29 16.16 -7.70 12.19
CA GLY A 29 17.51 -7.68 11.61
C GLY A 29 17.95 -6.28 11.16
N ASP A 30 18.62 -6.19 10.01
CA ASP A 30 19.25 -4.96 9.51
C ASP A 30 18.31 -4.12 8.61
N THR A 31 17.03 -4.05 8.96
CA THR A 31 15.97 -3.38 8.17
C THR A 31 15.59 -1.99 8.73
N ARG A 32 16.46 -1.42 9.59
CA ARG A 32 16.21 -0.14 10.27
C ARG A 32 16.10 1.05 9.31
N SER A 33 16.80 1.02 8.18
CA SER A 33 16.65 2.03 7.13
C SER A 33 15.28 1.97 6.46
N ASP A 34 14.70 0.77 6.40
CA ASP A 34 13.53 0.49 5.59
C ASP A 34 12.26 0.96 6.30
N ILE A 35 12.18 0.75 7.62
CA ILE A 35 11.05 1.20 8.43
C ILE A 35 10.92 2.73 8.44
N GLY A 36 12.05 3.46 8.55
CA GLY A 36 12.06 4.92 8.54
C GLY A 36 11.60 5.48 7.19
N SER A 37 12.12 4.91 6.10
CA SER A 37 11.76 5.28 4.73
C SER A 37 10.28 4.99 4.43
N GLU A 38 9.78 3.82 4.82
CA GLU A 38 8.37 3.45 4.62
C GLU A 38 7.43 4.36 5.44
N ALA A 39 7.77 4.62 6.71
CA ALA A 39 6.99 5.51 7.56
C ALA A 39 6.94 6.95 7.02
N GLU A 40 8.06 7.47 6.50
CA GLU A 40 8.11 8.80 5.88
C GLU A 40 7.15 8.89 4.68
N LYS A 41 7.20 7.90 3.79
CA LYS A 41 6.34 7.84 2.60
C LYS A 41 4.87 7.74 2.95
N MET A 42 4.51 6.91 3.95
CA MET A 42 3.13 6.82 4.43
C MET A 42 2.64 8.14 4.99
N ARG A 43 3.42 8.78 5.89
CA ARG A 43 3.06 10.08 6.47
C ARG A 43 2.88 11.12 5.38
N PHE A 44 3.77 11.16 4.39
CA PHE A 44 3.64 12.05 3.25
C PHE A 44 2.31 11.82 2.52
N ALA A 45 2.02 10.59 2.11
CA ALA A 45 0.79 10.27 1.39
C ALA A 45 -0.46 10.63 2.20
N ASN A 46 -0.48 10.34 3.51
CA ASN A 46 -1.59 10.65 4.41
C ASN A 46 -1.81 12.17 4.62
N THR A 47 -0.88 13.04 4.23
CA THR A 47 -1.10 14.51 4.23
C THR A 47 -1.83 15.00 2.98
N VAL A 48 -1.86 14.19 1.91
CA VAL A 48 -2.48 14.54 0.63
C VAL A 48 -3.93 14.07 0.60
N ASN A 49 -4.15 12.79 0.88
CA ASN A 49 -5.47 12.17 0.97
C ASN A 49 -5.41 10.85 1.76
N ASP A 50 -6.55 10.16 1.84
CA ASP A 50 -6.70 8.94 2.61
C ASP A 50 -6.46 7.66 1.77
N LEU A 51 -5.96 7.75 0.53
CA LEU A 51 -5.84 6.58 -0.35
C LEU A 51 -4.89 5.51 0.21
N VAL A 52 -3.71 5.91 0.69
CA VAL A 52 -2.75 5.02 1.36
C VAL A 52 -3.22 4.72 2.79
N VAL A 53 -3.02 3.49 3.25
CA VAL A 53 -3.28 3.06 4.64
C VAL A 53 -2.67 4.04 5.66
N LYS A 54 -3.42 4.36 6.72
CA LYS A 54 -3.02 5.38 7.70
C LYS A 54 -1.86 4.90 8.56
N PHE A 55 -0.79 5.68 8.56
CA PHE A 55 0.27 5.57 9.53
C PHE A 55 -0.26 5.93 10.93
N VAL A 56 0.05 5.10 11.93
CA VAL A 56 -0.30 5.39 13.34
C VAL A 56 0.95 5.78 14.13
N ARG A 57 1.91 4.84 14.27
CA ARG A 57 3.14 5.07 15.04
C ARG A 57 4.24 4.09 14.65
N LEU A 58 5.47 4.43 15.04
CA LEU A 58 6.57 3.48 15.13
C LEU A 58 6.66 3.01 16.58
N ASP A 59 6.98 1.73 16.77
CA ASP A 59 7.05 1.11 18.10
C ASP A 59 8.10 -0.01 18.11
N TYR A 60 8.41 -0.53 19.29
CA TYR A 60 9.30 -1.68 19.47
C TYR A 60 8.66 -2.71 20.39
N SER A 61 8.68 -3.98 20.00
CA SER A 61 8.21 -5.07 20.83
C SER A 61 9.39 -5.83 21.44
N ASP A 62 9.55 -5.73 22.76
CA ASP A 62 10.55 -6.52 23.51
C ASP A 62 10.27 -8.03 23.41
N GLU A 63 9.00 -8.44 23.38
CA GLU A 63 8.63 -9.86 23.28
C GLU A 63 9.04 -10.44 21.92
N LEU A 64 8.83 -9.69 20.84
CA LEU A 64 9.12 -10.13 19.48
C LEU A 64 10.53 -9.77 19.02
N GLN A 65 11.25 -8.95 19.80
CA GLN A 65 12.55 -8.36 19.45
C GLN A 65 12.52 -7.70 18.06
N ALA A 66 11.47 -6.92 17.80
CA ALA A 66 11.18 -6.36 16.47
C ALA A 66 10.76 -4.90 16.53
N GLU A 67 11.26 -4.10 15.58
CA GLU A 67 10.73 -2.77 15.29
C GLU A 67 9.39 -2.92 14.53
N MET A 68 8.44 -2.05 14.82
CA MET A 68 7.07 -2.17 14.32
C MET A 68 6.62 -0.87 13.65
N LEU A 69 6.20 -1.00 12.39
CA LEU A 69 5.42 0.02 11.71
C LEU A 69 3.95 -0.26 11.96
N ILE A 70 3.32 0.55 12.80
CA ILE A 70 1.92 0.39 13.18
C ILE A 70 1.06 1.26 12.29
N MET A 71 0.07 0.63 11.67
CA MET A 71 -0.86 1.23 10.72
C MET A 71 -2.29 0.80 11.00
N GLU A 72 -3.26 1.50 10.42
CA GLU A 72 -4.66 1.11 10.54
C GLU A 72 -4.89 -0.29 9.95
N ARG A 73 -5.89 -0.99 10.50
CA ARG A 73 -6.30 -2.31 10.05
C ARG A 73 -7.37 -2.21 8.97
N ILE A 74 -7.04 -2.61 7.75
CA ILE A 74 -7.99 -2.73 6.65
C ILE A 74 -8.62 -4.14 6.63
N ARG A 75 -9.94 -4.22 6.38
CA ARG A 75 -10.69 -5.46 6.15
C ARG A 75 -11.16 -5.46 4.69
N PRO A 76 -10.46 -6.15 3.77
CA PRO A 76 -10.79 -6.10 2.37
C PRO A 76 -12.10 -6.84 2.06
N ILE A 77 -12.84 -6.33 1.08
CA ILE A 77 -14.07 -6.90 0.54
C ILE A 77 -13.78 -7.43 -0.87
N ASP A 78 -14.39 -8.56 -1.24
CA ASP A 78 -14.31 -9.09 -2.59
C ASP A 78 -15.09 -8.19 -3.57
N TYR A 79 -14.42 -7.73 -4.63
CA TYR A 79 -15.01 -6.87 -5.65
C TYR A 79 -16.22 -7.52 -6.35
N ARG A 80 -16.25 -8.86 -6.42
CA ARG A 80 -17.34 -9.63 -7.04
C ARG A 80 -18.65 -9.56 -6.26
N ALA A 81 -18.60 -9.03 -5.04
CA ALA A 81 -19.80 -8.77 -4.26
C ALA A 81 -20.58 -7.53 -4.73
N TYR A 82 -20.07 -6.78 -5.72
CA TYR A 82 -20.67 -5.52 -6.17
C TYR A 82 -20.85 -5.44 -7.69
N GLU A 83 -21.86 -4.66 -8.08
CA GLU A 83 -22.22 -4.36 -9.46
C GLU A 83 -21.09 -3.61 -10.17
N ILE A 84 -20.99 -3.80 -11.50
CA ILE A 84 -19.95 -3.14 -12.32
C ILE A 84 -20.06 -1.61 -12.22
N GLU A 85 -21.27 -1.06 -12.26
CA GLU A 85 -21.53 0.39 -12.15
C GLU A 85 -20.95 0.99 -10.86
N ARG A 86 -21.07 0.27 -9.74
CA ARG A 86 -20.49 0.70 -8.46
C ARG A 86 -18.96 0.62 -8.47
N ARG A 87 -18.42 -0.41 -9.14
CA ARG A 87 -16.97 -0.56 -9.33
C ARG A 87 -16.38 0.54 -10.22
N GLU A 88 -17.10 0.99 -11.24
CA GLU A 88 -16.68 2.13 -12.06
C GLU A 88 -16.53 3.39 -11.22
N LEU A 89 -17.53 3.70 -10.37
CA LEU A 89 -17.46 4.86 -9.47
C LEU A 89 -16.28 4.78 -8.49
N TRP A 90 -16.01 3.60 -7.92
CA TRP A 90 -14.85 3.42 -7.04
C TRP A 90 -13.52 3.55 -7.78
N TYR A 91 -13.45 3.07 -9.01
CA TYR A 91 -12.27 3.23 -9.85
C TYR A 91 -12.01 4.71 -10.16
N ASP A 92 -13.05 5.47 -10.50
CA ASP A 92 -12.90 6.90 -10.82
C ASP A 92 -12.36 7.69 -9.61
N VAL A 93 -12.92 7.46 -8.41
CA VAL A 93 -12.41 8.07 -7.17
C VAL A 93 -10.97 7.65 -6.90
N PHE A 94 -10.65 6.37 -7.06
CA PHE A 94 -9.29 5.85 -6.87
C PHE A 94 -8.28 6.49 -7.83
N ALA A 95 -8.63 6.63 -9.10
CA ALA A 95 -7.77 7.25 -10.12
C ALA A 95 -7.54 8.75 -9.82
N ASP A 96 -8.56 9.45 -9.37
CA ASP A 96 -8.47 10.86 -8.98
C ASP A 96 -7.58 11.03 -7.73
N GLU A 97 -7.76 10.21 -6.69
CA GLU A 97 -6.94 10.26 -5.48
C GLU A 97 -5.47 9.88 -5.75
N LEU A 98 -5.23 8.89 -6.62
CA LEU A 98 -3.88 8.53 -7.04
C LEU A 98 -3.22 9.68 -7.82
N THR A 99 -4.00 10.36 -8.67
CA THR A 99 -3.51 11.55 -9.41
C THR A 99 -3.13 12.69 -8.45
N GLN A 100 -3.87 12.89 -7.37
CA GLN A 100 -3.51 13.87 -6.34
C GLN A 100 -2.17 13.52 -5.67
N LEU A 101 -1.94 12.24 -5.36
CA LEU A 101 -0.65 11.77 -4.84
C LEU A 101 0.49 12.03 -5.83
N HIS A 102 0.28 11.74 -7.12
CA HIS A 102 1.27 12.02 -8.18
C HIS A 102 1.62 13.50 -8.25
N GLN A 103 0.62 14.38 -8.21
CA GLN A 103 0.79 15.83 -8.23
C GLN A 103 1.53 16.35 -7.00
N ALA A 104 1.29 15.75 -5.83
CA ALA A 104 2.02 16.07 -4.61
C ALA A 104 3.49 15.59 -4.64
N GLY A 105 3.83 14.66 -5.52
CA GLY A 105 5.18 14.11 -5.63
C GLY A 105 5.36 12.75 -4.96
N PHE A 106 4.30 11.97 -4.84
CA PHE A 106 4.33 10.57 -4.41
C PHE A 106 4.02 9.63 -5.59
N VAL A 107 4.71 8.50 -5.69
CA VAL A 107 4.42 7.42 -6.64
C VAL A 107 4.54 6.07 -5.92
N HIS A 108 3.53 5.19 -6.07
CA HIS A 108 3.42 3.96 -5.28
C HIS A 108 4.44 2.89 -5.71
N ARG A 109 4.65 2.77 -7.03
CA ARG A 109 5.56 1.85 -7.72
C ARG A 109 5.24 0.35 -7.60
N ASP A 110 4.08 0.02 -7.04
CA ASP A 110 3.68 -1.37 -6.83
C ASP A 110 2.15 -1.53 -6.94
N LEU A 111 1.54 -0.86 -7.93
CA LEU A 111 0.12 -1.09 -8.22
C LEU A 111 -0.04 -2.46 -8.85
N LYS A 112 0.80 -2.77 -9.83
CA LYS A 112 0.89 -4.09 -10.43
C LYS A 112 2.19 -4.79 -10.02
N ARG A 113 2.06 -5.92 -9.32
CA ARG A 113 3.22 -6.75 -8.95
C ARG A 113 3.98 -7.20 -10.22
N PRO A 114 5.33 -7.07 -10.25
CA PRO A 114 6.16 -7.65 -11.30
C PRO A 114 5.88 -9.13 -11.52
N SER A 115 5.88 -9.58 -12.78
CA SER A 115 5.50 -10.95 -13.17
C SER A 115 6.43 -12.05 -12.63
N ASP A 116 7.60 -11.67 -12.16
CA ASP A 116 8.66 -12.52 -11.59
C ASP A 116 8.53 -12.70 -10.07
N LEU A 117 7.56 -12.07 -9.42
CA LEU A 117 7.29 -12.19 -7.99
C LEU A 117 6.00 -12.99 -7.72
N ASP A 118 6.04 -13.91 -6.74
CA ASP A 118 4.86 -14.65 -6.28
C ASP A 118 3.79 -13.68 -5.73
N GLY A 119 2.52 -13.85 -6.11
CA GLY A 119 1.41 -13.02 -5.61
C GLY A 119 0.28 -12.84 -6.63
N LEU A 120 -0.78 -12.13 -6.24
CA LEU A 120 -1.79 -11.67 -7.20
C LEU A 120 -1.32 -10.35 -7.83
N ALA A 121 -1.68 -10.14 -9.10
CA ALA A 121 -1.16 -9.00 -9.86
C ALA A 121 -1.44 -7.62 -9.24
N PHE A 122 -2.53 -7.46 -8.47
CA PHE A 122 -2.96 -6.17 -7.88
C PHE A 122 -3.25 -6.32 -6.38
N ASP A 123 -2.44 -7.08 -5.65
CA ASP A 123 -2.69 -7.41 -4.24
C ASP A 123 -2.54 -6.24 -3.27
N ASN A 124 -1.85 -5.17 -3.67
CA ASN A 124 -1.71 -3.96 -2.89
C ASN A 124 -2.90 -2.99 -3.01
N ILE A 125 -3.90 -3.32 -3.84
CA ILE A 125 -5.12 -2.53 -3.99
C ILE A 125 -6.27 -3.28 -3.32
N LEU A 126 -6.77 -2.73 -2.21
CA LEU A 126 -7.81 -3.35 -1.40
C LEU A 126 -9.13 -2.59 -1.53
N LEU A 127 -10.23 -3.30 -1.80
CA LEU A 127 -11.57 -2.71 -1.70
C LEU A 127 -12.05 -2.72 -0.24
N THR A 128 -12.61 -1.61 0.20
CA THR A 128 -13.21 -1.42 1.53
C THR A 128 -14.64 -0.90 1.39
N GLU A 129 -15.35 -0.74 2.50
CA GLU A 129 -16.67 -0.11 2.51
C GLU A 129 -16.63 1.36 2.02
N GLN A 130 -15.48 2.03 2.20
CA GLN A 130 -15.26 3.43 1.83
C GLN A 130 -14.69 3.61 0.42
N GLY A 131 -14.30 2.52 -0.26
CA GLY A 131 -13.65 2.57 -1.58
C GLY A 131 -12.33 1.81 -1.62
N LEU A 132 -11.55 2.03 -2.68
CA LEU A 132 -10.26 1.38 -2.88
C LEU A 132 -9.18 2.04 -2.01
N ARG A 133 -8.26 1.25 -1.49
CA ARG A 133 -7.15 1.68 -0.62
C ARG A 133 -5.84 1.04 -1.08
N LEU A 134 -4.73 1.75 -0.87
CA LEU A 134 -3.37 1.26 -1.15
C LEU A 134 -2.66 0.82 0.13
N ILE A 135 -1.95 -0.29 0.03
CA ILE A 135 -1.07 -0.83 1.08
C ILE A 135 0.34 -1.07 0.53
N ASP A 136 1.30 -1.22 1.45
CA ASP A 136 2.71 -1.54 1.15
C ASP A 136 3.43 -0.50 0.29
N VAL A 137 3.89 0.58 0.95
CA VAL A 137 4.63 1.67 0.30
C VAL A 137 6.15 1.49 0.38
N GLY A 138 6.63 0.27 0.64
CA GLY A 138 8.04 -0.01 0.85
C GLY A 138 8.91 0.45 -0.33
N ILE A 139 8.48 0.16 -1.55
CA ILE A 139 9.20 0.54 -2.78
C ILE A 139 8.72 1.85 -3.41
N SER A 140 7.73 2.53 -2.82
CA SER A 140 7.26 3.84 -3.28
C SER A 140 8.40 4.87 -3.27
N ALA A 141 8.22 5.96 -4.01
CA ALA A 141 9.22 7.01 -4.09
C ALA A 141 8.59 8.39 -3.92
N LEU A 142 9.34 9.28 -3.25
CA LEU A 142 9.03 10.70 -3.24
C LEU A 142 9.86 11.41 -4.32
N LYS A 143 9.25 12.37 -5.00
CA LYS A 143 9.91 13.20 -6.01
C LYS A 143 11.18 13.88 -5.48
N THR A 144 11.18 14.29 -4.22
CA THR A 144 12.33 14.88 -3.52
C THR A 144 13.50 13.92 -3.31
N GLN A 145 13.23 12.61 -3.25
CA GLN A 145 14.25 11.58 -3.02
C GLN A 145 14.92 11.14 -4.33
N VAL A 146 14.19 11.12 -5.45
CA VAL A 146 14.68 10.56 -6.73
C VAL A 146 14.92 11.60 -7.82
N GLY A 147 14.40 12.82 -7.66
CA GLY A 147 14.47 13.89 -8.65
C GLY A 147 13.46 13.74 -9.79
N GLU A 148 13.22 14.85 -10.51
CA GLU A 148 12.16 14.99 -11.52
C GLU A 148 12.18 13.88 -12.58
N ARG A 149 13.31 13.71 -13.26
CA ARG A 149 13.42 12.82 -14.42
C ARG A 149 13.18 11.34 -14.07
N ILE A 150 13.57 10.90 -12.87
CA ILE A 150 13.32 9.53 -12.42
C ILE A 150 11.86 9.39 -11.99
N PHE A 151 11.34 10.40 -11.29
CA PHE A 151 9.96 10.43 -10.85
C PHE A 151 8.97 10.37 -12.03
N GLU A 152 9.18 11.15 -13.09
CA GLU A 152 8.36 11.13 -14.31
C GLU A 152 8.30 9.73 -14.94
N LYS A 153 9.44 9.01 -15.00
CA LYS A 153 9.46 7.63 -15.51
C LYS A 153 8.63 6.67 -14.64
N TYR A 154 8.64 6.86 -13.34
CA TYR A 154 7.81 6.04 -12.44
C TYR A 154 6.33 6.35 -12.62
N LEU A 155 5.95 7.61 -12.85
CA LEU A 155 4.58 7.98 -13.16
C LEU A 155 4.08 7.35 -14.46
N ASP A 156 4.91 7.31 -15.51
CA ASP A 156 4.53 6.70 -16.78
C ASP A 156 4.21 5.20 -16.60
N VAL A 157 5.03 4.48 -15.86
CA VAL A 157 4.78 3.06 -15.54
C VAL A 157 3.51 2.90 -14.70
N GLU A 158 3.34 3.70 -13.65
CA GLU A 158 2.19 3.60 -12.76
C GLU A 158 0.86 3.93 -13.45
N ARG A 159 0.86 4.84 -14.43
CA ARG A 159 -0.31 5.13 -15.28
C ARG A 159 -0.69 3.95 -16.17
N ASP A 160 0.31 3.29 -16.76
CA ASP A 160 0.07 2.06 -17.54
C ASP A 160 -0.48 0.93 -16.65
N GLU A 161 -0.02 0.83 -15.41
CA GLU A 161 -0.55 -0.12 -14.42
C GLU A 161 -1.98 0.21 -14.01
N LEU A 162 -2.31 1.50 -13.84
CA LEU A 162 -3.65 1.96 -13.53
C LEU A 162 -4.68 1.56 -14.60
N ILE A 163 -4.32 1.71 -15.89
CA ILE A 163 -5.17 1.27 -17.01
C ILE A 163 -5.42 -0.24 -16.94
N LYS A 164 -4.37 -1.03 -16.69
CA LYS A 164 -4.48 -2.49 -16.56
C LYS A 164 -5.32 -2.89 -15.34
N PHE A 165 -5.21 -2.13 -14.25
CA PHE A 165 -6.01 -2.35 -13.06
C PHE A 165 -7.51 -2.11 -13.34
N ARG A 166 -7.86 -1.07 -14.10
CA ARG A 166 -9.25 -0.81 -14.51
C ARG A 166 -9.87 -2.03 -15.18
N ASP A 167 -9.19 -2.55 -16.19
CA ASP A 167 -9.67 -3.72 -16.94
C ASP A 167 -9.77 -4.95 -16.04
N TYR A 168 -8.79 -5.17 -15.16
CA TYR A 168 -8.85 -6.25 -14.19
C TYR A 168 -10.04 -6.11 -13.22
N PHE A 169 -10.24 -4.93 -12.65
CA PHE A 169 -11.20 -4.69 -11.57
C PHE A 169 -12.65 -4.77 -12.04
N LEU A 170 -12.93 -4.23 -13.23
CA LEU A 170 -14.27 -4.21 -13.81
C LEU A 170 -14.70 -5.58 -14.37
N ASN A 171 -13.75 -6.41 -14.80
CA ASN A 171 -14.03 -7.72 -15.41
C ASN A 171 -13.94 -8.91 -14.43
N ARG A 172 -13.77 -8.65 -13.12
CA ARG A 172 -13.74 -9.69 -12.09
C ARG A 172 -15.10 -10.19 -11.65
#